data_AF-A0A401G9H8-F1
#
_entry.id   AF-A0A401G9H8-F1
#
_cell.length_a   1.000
_cell.length_b   1.000
_cell.length_c   1.000
_cell.angle_alpha   90.00
_cell.angle_beta   90.00
_cell.angle_gamma   90.00
#
_symmetry.space_group_name_H-M   'P 1'
#
loop_
_entity.id
_entity.type
_entity.pdbx_description
1 polymer ?
#
loop_
_entity_poly.entity_id
_entity_poly.type
_entity_poly.pdbx_seq_one_letter_code
_entity_poly.pdbx_strand_id
1 'polypeptide(L)'
;MGQYWTIFNFDTQEELEDLTGEVGLKLGEWLFTSCLPKMLVLLLAVPLPLPPSSKPLVHTPDVRTLGRLAILPELLLCVFDEIDDMRDAIALGATHWALFALGIRHIYALAAEAKAKWAGCRIICLGDYVRNDDLPPGFLTAAEEREMHVLQENDEDEQQDEHEECGVNLFNYATNHFRLVYELGWYIPRPKFWYNVPPEMYTALIALAHGGYSSDPSAAWVLCSLTRREYVRAEATAALSPNRKPCGPLVDGAVGLGEVLVSLICWSYDPSTAIPYHGPLHRGRWAGDRVEITTIGRLRDGVGAWRDVSEEVLGVVAEIWNAEYCGSSWQGKEEEEEAEDEDKDEDEDKERERDERAEENKEEEKDEEAEEDEEEEEGEENEEE
;
A
#
# COMPACT_ATOMS: atom_id res chain seq x y z
N MET A 1 -4.19 -21.96 10.26
CA MET A 1 -4.45 -22.39 8.87
C MET A 1 -5.47 -21.42 8.31
N GLY A 2 -5.02 -20.48 7.48
CA GLY A 2 -5.86 -19.45 6.88
C GLY A 2 -5.94 -19.60 5.37
N GLN A 3 -6.93 -18.99 4.75
CA GLN A 3 -7.02 -18.87 3.29
C GLN A 3 -6.28 -17.59 2.84
N TYR A 4 -5.91 -17.49 1.57
CA TYR A 4 -5.30 -16.28 1.00
C TYR A 4 -6.38 -15.30 0.54
N TRP A 5 -6.10 -14.00 0.70
CA TRP A 5 -7.05 -12.93 0.38
C TRP A 5 -6.41 -11.90 -0.53
N THR A 6 -7.19 -11.41 -1.50
CA THR A 6 -6.77 -10.41 -2.48
C THR A 6 -7.92 -9.46 -2.81
N ILE A 7 -7.62 -8.17 -3.02
CA ILE A 7 -8.60 -7.16 -3.40
C ILE A 7 -8.56 -6.93 -4.91
N PHE A 8 -9.73 -7.05 -5.53
CA PHE A 8 -9.89 -6.90 -6.97
C PHE A 8 -10.83 -5.74 -7.30
N ASN A 9 -10.48 -5.00 -8.35
CA ASN A 9 -11.37 -4.10 -9.07
C ASN A 9 -11.80 -4.77 -10.38
N PHE A 10 -13.07 -5.15 -10.44
CA PHE A 10 -13.62 -5.88 -11.58
C PHE A 10 -13.99 -4.99 -12.77
N ASP A 11 -14.15 -3.68 -12.57
CA ASP A 11 -14.46 -2.78 -13.69
C ASP A 11 -13.20 -2.42 -14.49
N THR A 12 -12.05 -2.31 -13.83
CA THR A 12 -10.76 -2.02 -14.47
C THR A 12 -9.90 -3.27 -14.69
N GLN A 13 -10.33 -4.44 -14.19
CA GLN A 13 -9.57 -5.69 -14.21
C GLN A 13 -8.20 -5.50 -13.55
N GLU A 14 -8.21 -4.96 -12.34
CA GLU A 14 -7.00 -4.66 -11.58
C GLU A 14 -7.00 -5.40 -10.24
N GLU A 15 -5.81 -5.81 -9.82
CA GLU A 15 -5.54 -6.45 -8.54
C GLU A 15 -4.67 -5.52 -7.69
N LEU A 16 -5.03 -5.35 -6.42
CA LEU A 16 -4.21 -4.63 -5.46
C LEU A 16 -3.27 -5.62 -4.78
N GLU A 17 -1.97 -5.37 -4.87
CA GLU A 17 -0.93 -6.20 -4.27
C GLU A 17 -0.14 -5.41 -3.22
N ASP A 18 0.34 -6.10 -2.18
CA ASP A 18 1.22 -5.50 -1.16
C ASP A 18 2.62 -5.22 -1.73
N LEU A 19 3.33 -4.30 -1.09
CA LEU A 19 4.71 -3.91 -1.40
C LEU A 19 5.73 -5.05 -1.26
N THR A 20 5.38 -6.15 -0.60
CA THR A 20 6.25 -7.32 -0.41
C THR A 20 6.36 -8.18 -1.67
N GLY A 21 5.48 -8.00 -2.66
CA GLY A 21 5.42 -8.83 -3.87
C GLY A 21 5.03 -10.30 -3.58
N GLU A 22 4.47 -10.56 -2.40
CA GLU A 22 3.90 -11.86 -2.06
C GLU A 22 2.43 -11.88 -2.48
N VAL A 23 2.10 -12.80 -3.39
CA VAL A 23 0.73 -12.99 -3.88
C VAL A 23 -0.10 -13.66 -2.79
N GLY A 24 -1.08 -12.94 -2.27
CA GLY A 24 -2.01 -13.42 -1.26
C GLY A 24 -1.38 -13.50 0.13
N LEU A 25 -1.84 -12.65 1.04
CA LEU A 25 -1.51 -12.78 2.47
C LEU A 25 -2.75 -13.25 3.24
N LYS A 26 -2.57 -13.63 4.51
CA LYS A 26 -3.72 -13.95 5.37
C LYS A 26 -4.48 -12.66 5.70
N LEU A 27 -5.80 -12.75 5.90
CA LEU A 27 -6.61 -11.55 6.11
C LEU A 27 -6.16 -10.73 7.32
N GLY A 28 -5.68 -11.39 8.38
CA GLY A 28 -5.11 -10.71 9.55
C GLY A 28 -3.85 -9.90 9.22
N GLU A 29 -2.97 -10.44 8.37
CA GLU A 29 -1.76 -9.74 7.92
C GLU A 29 -2.13 -8.51 7.07
N TRP A 30 -3.14 -8.63 6.19
CA TRP A 30 -3.70 -7.51 5.44
C TRP A 30 -4.31 -6.42 6.33
N LEU A 31 -5.12 -6.84 7.28
CA LEU A 31 -6.00 -5.93 8.00
C LEU A 31 -5.28 -5.17 9.12
N PHE A 32 -4.29 -5.80 9.76
CA PHE A 32 -3.63 -5.26 10.95
C PHE A 32 -2.19 -4.82 10.75
N THR A 33 -1.46 -5.44 9.82
CA THR A 33 -0.01 -5.18 9.64
C THR A 33 0.34 -4.56 8.29
N SER A 34 -0.54 -4.68 7.30
CA SER A 34 -0.28 -4.16 5.97
C SER A 34 -0.64 -2.68 5.82
N CYS A 35 -0.02 -2.08 4.81
CA CYS A 35 -0.27 -0.74 4.33
C CYS A 35 -1.44 -0.63 3.33
N LEU A 36 -1.96 -1.78 2.91
CA LEU A 36 -2.99 -1.93 1.88
C LEU A 36 -4.29 -1.18 2.16
N PRO A 37 -4.84 -1.16 3.39
CA PRO A 37 -6.00 -0.33 3.70
C PRO A 37 -5.81 1.15 3.34
N LYS A 38 -4.61 1.71 3.56
CA LYS A 38 -4.28 3.10 3.23
C LYS A 38 -4.16 3.31 1.72
N MET A 39 -3.57 2.35 1.00
CA MET A 39 -3.53 2.37 -0.47
C MET A 39 -4.93 2.33 -1.06
N LEU A 40 -5.80 1.49 -0.51
CA LEU A 40 -7.19 1.36 -0.93
C LEU A 40 -7.96 2.69 -0.73
N VAL A 41 -7.71 3.41 0.37
CA VAL A 41 -8.27 4.75 0.57
C VAL A 41 -7.85 5.70 -0.55
N LEU A 42 -6.57 5.71 -0.93
CA LEU A 42 -6.06 6.60 -1.98
C LEU A 42 -6.61 6.26 -3.39
N LEU A 43 -6.83 4.97 -3.67
CA LEU A 43 -7.47 4.52 -4.91
C LEU A 43 -8.94 4.94 -5.02
N LEU A 44 -9.62 5.12 -3.89
CA LEU A 44 -11.07 5.39 -3.83
C LEU A 44 -11.42 6.84 -3.50
N ALA A 45 -10.53 7.58 -2.85
CA ALA A 45 -10.78 8.94 -2.39
C ALA A 45 -10.72 9.94 -3.54
N VAL A 46 -11.86 10.59 -3.81
CA VAL A 46 -11.96 11.64 -4.81
C VAL A 46 -11.40 12.94 -4.23
N PRO A 47 -10.28 13.48 -4.76
CA PRO A 47 -9.67 14.69 -4.22
C PRO A 47 -10.60 15.90 -4.33
N LEU A 48 -10.47 16.83 -3.38
CA LEU A 48 -11.10 18.15 -3.47
C LEU A 48 -10.39 18.96 -4.55
N PRO A 49 -11.12 19.79 -5.33
CA PRO A 49 -10.50 20.69 -6.26
C PRO A 49 -9.59 21.63 -5.47
N LEU A 50 -8.29 21.55 -5.73
CA LEU A 50 -7.33 22.43 -5.09
C LEU A 50 -7.68 23.88 -5.43
N PRO A 51 -7.68 24.79 -4.45
CA PRO A 51 -7.78 26.20 -4.77
C PRO A 51 -6.63 26.57 -5.73
N PRO A 52 -6.85 27.46 -6.71
CA PRO A 52 -5.82 27.91 -7.64
C PRO A 52 -4.83 28.84 -6.93
N SER A 53 -4.08 28.31 -5.95
CA SER A 53 -3.00 29.04 -5.29
C SER A 53 -2.25 28.11 -4.32
N SER A 54 -1.19 27.50 -4.83
CA SER A 54 0.06 27.41 -4.10
C SER A 54 1.10 27.94 -5.07
N LYS A 55 1.81 29.00 -4.64
CA LYS A 55 2.92 29.57 -5.39
C LYS A 55 3.81 28.41 -5.85
N PRO A 56 4.26 28.34 -7.12
CA PRO A 56 5.28 27.36 -7.49
C PRO A 56 6.41 27.49 -6.46
N LEU A 57 7.03 26.39 -6.02
CA LEU A 57 8.21 26.49 -5.16
C LEU A 57 9.17 27.47 -5.84
N VAL A 58 9.21 28.73 -5.36
CA VAL A 58 9.87 29.85 -6.05
C VAL A 58 11.33 29.79 -5.65
N HIS A 59 12.05 28.82 -6.19
CA HIS A 59 13.43 29.03 -6.54
C HIS A 59 13.58 28.56 -7.97
N THR A 60 14.03 29.44 -8.87
CA THR A 60 14.58 29.01 -10.16
C THR A 60 15.77 28.12 -9.85
N PRO A 61 15.72 26.83 -10.18
CA PRO A 61 16.79 25.92 -9.81
C PRO A 61 18.07 26.27 -10.56
N ASP A 62 19.21 26.32 -9.85
CA ASP A 62 20.50 26.49 -10.50
C ASP A 62 20.94 25.17 -11.10
N VAL A 63 20.69 25.00 -12.41
CA VAL A 63 21.03 23.79 -13.16
C VAL A 63 22.54 23.65 -13.42
N ARG A 64 23.35 24.66 -13.12
CA ARG A 64 24.81 24.63 -13.37
C ARG A 64 25.55 23.65 -12.47
N THR A 65 24.94 23.25 -11.35
CA THR A 65 25.50 22.27 -10.41
C THR A 65 25.22 20.81 -10.81
N LEU A 66 24.49 20.57 -11.90
CA LEU A 66 24.11 19.24 -12.39
C LEU A 66 25.22 18.50 -13.16
N GLY A 67 26.42 19.08 -13.26
CA GLY A 67 27.55 18.45 -13.95
C GLY A 67 27.24 18.15 -15.42
N ARG A 68 27.28 16.88 -15.81
CA ARG A 68 26.96 16.45 -17.20
C ARG A 68 25.50 16.66 -17.59
N LEU A 69 24.61 16.79 -16.59
CA LEU A 69 23.19 17.09 -16.78
C LEU A 69 22.90 18.59 -16.71
N ALA A 70 23.91 19.45 -16.72
CA ALA A 70 23.76 20.91 -16.85
C ALA A 70 23.34 21.31 -18.28
N ILE A 71 22.25 20.72 -18.76
CA ILE A 71 21.60 21.02 -20.03
C ILE A 71 20.49 22.06 -19.82
N LEU A 72 19.82 22.44 -20.90
CA LEU A 72 18.70 23.37 -20.85
C LEU A 72 17.55 22.80 -19.98
N PRO A 73 16.94 23.60 -19.07
CA PRO A 73 15.82 23.17 -18.24
C PRO A 73 14.67 22.56 -19.04
N GLU A 74 14.42 23.05 -20.26
CA GLU A 74 13.39 22.53 -21.16
C GLU A 74 13.66 21.08 -21.57
N LEU A 75 14.93 20.70 -21.77
CA LEU A 75 15.29 19.32 -22.09
C LEU A 75 15.16 18.41 -20.88
N LEU A 76 15.46 18.92 -19.68
CA LEU A 76 15.23 18.17 -18.44
C LEU A 76 13.74 17.93 -18.20
N LEU A 77 12.88 18.90 -18.52
CA LEU A 77 11.42 18.71 -18.49
C LEU A 77 10.99 17.63 -19.48
N CYS A 78 11.51 17.61 -20.71
CA CYS A 78 11.23 16.53 -21.66
C CYS A 78 11.70 15.16 -21.15
N VAL A 79 12.79 15.07 -20.39
CA VAL A 79 13.20 13.81 -19.75
C VAL A 79 12.17 13.38 -18.70
N PHE A 80 11.68 14.30 -17.88
CA PHE A 80 10.61 14.00 -16.92
C PHE A 80 9.33 13.55 -17.64
N ASP A 81 8.93 14.21 -18.72
CA ASP A 81 7.71 13.89 -19.48
C ASP A 81 7.70 12.46 -20.05
N GLU A 82 8.86 11.83 -20.24
CA GLU A 82 9.00 10.44 -20.72
C GLU A 82 9.01 9.39 -19.59
N ILE A 83 8.95 9.82 -18.32
CA ILE A 83 8.95 8.92 -17.17
C ILE A 83 7.50 8.68 -16.72
N ASP A 84 6.97 7.50 -17.04
CA ASP A 84 5.61 7.11 -16.65
C ASP A 84 5.54 6.60 -15.19
N ASP A 85 6.60 5.96 -14.69
CA ASP A 85 6.65 5.46 -13.31
C ASP A 85 7.02 6.59 -12.35
N MET A 86 6.13 6.81 -11.38
CA MET A 86 6.30 7.92 -10.46
C MET A 86 7.47 7.73 -9.48
N ARG A 87 7.87 6.49 -9.16
CA ARG A 87 9.06 6.22 -8.33
C ARG A 87 10.31 6.58 -9.09
N ASP A 88 10.38 6.29 -10.38
CA ASP A 88 11.50 6.69 -11.24
C ASP A 88 11.60 8.22 -11.32
N ALA A 89 10.47 8.91 -11.43
CA ALA A 89 10.44 10.37 -11.43
C ALA A 89 10.91 10.96 -10.08
N ILE A 90 10.48 10.38 -8.95
CA ILE A 90 10.96 10.78 -7.62
C ILE A 90 12.45 10.48 -7.47
N ALA A 91 12.91 9.29 -7.87
CA ALA A 91 14.31 8.89 -7.78
C ALA A 91 15.21 9.86 -8.54
N LEU A 92 14.82 10.24 -9.77
CA LEU A 92 15.53 11.25 -10.55
C LEU A 92 15.56 12.60 -9.83
N GLY A 93 14.42 13.04 -9.28
CA GLY A 93 14.36 14.27 -8.48
C GLY A 93 15.25 14.24 -7.24
N ALA A 94 15.29 13.11 -6.54
CA ALA A 94 16.05 12.91 -5.30
C ALA A 94 17.57 13.02 -5.51
N THR A 95 18.07 12.81 -6.74
CA THR A 95 19.50 12.96 -7.05
C THR A 95 20.01 14.39 -6.87
N HIS A 96 19.16 15.41 -7.07
CA HIS A 96 19.54 16.81 -6.93
C HIS A 96 18.34 17.75 -6.81
N TRP A 97 18.40 18.73 -5.89
CA TRP A 97 17.30 19.68 -5.63
C TRP A 97 16.79 20.40 -6.90
N ALA A 98 17.70 20.78 -7.80
CA ALA A 98 17.33 21.40 -9.08
C ALA A 98 16.46 20.52 -9.97
N LEU A 99 16.73 19.20 -10.02
CA LEU A 99 15.92 18.24 -10.76
C LEU A 99 14.57 18.04 -10.08
N PHE A 100 14.56 17.93 -8.76
CA PHE A 100 13.32 17.88 -7.99
C PHE A 100 12.42 19.10 -8.29
N ALA A 101 12.96 20.31 -8.25
CA ALA A 101 12.20 21.54 -8.52
C ALA A 101 11.62 21.61 -9.94
N LEU A 102 12.32 21.06 -10.94
CA LEU A 102 11.83 20.98 -12.31
C LEU A 102 10.77 19.88 -12.47
N GLY A 103 11.05 18.69 -11.94
CA GLY A 103 10.23 17.49 -12.06
C GLY A 103 8.99 17.45 -11.16
N ILE A 104 8.92 18.30 -10.12
CA ILE A 104 7.84 18.24 -9.12
C ILE A 104 6.44 18.37 -9.73
N ARG A 105 6.31 19.09 -10.85
CA ARG A 105 5.04 19.23 -11.58
C ARG A 105 4.64 17.94 -12.28
N HIS A 106 5.61 17.22 -12.84
CA HIS A 106 5.38 15.92 -13.47
C HIS A 106 5.04 14.86 -12.43
N ILE A 107 5.82 14.80 -11.34
CA ILE A 107 5.54 13.92 -10.18
C ILE A 107 4.11 14.19 -9.66
N TYR A 108 3.70 15.45 -9.57
CA TYR A 108 2.35 15.80 -9.18
C TYR A 108 1.28 15.34 -10.19
N ALA A 109 1.54 15.45 -11.49
CA ALA A 109 0.62 14.98 -12.52
C ALA A 109 0.40 13.46 -12.41
N LEU A 110 1.50 12.69 -12.33
CA LEU A 110 1.46 11.24 -12.10
C LEU A 110 0.71 10.89 -10.80
N ALA A 111 1.00 11.60 -9.70
CA ALA A 111 0.31 11.38 -8.43
C ALA A 111 -1.19 11.72 -8.49
N ALA A 112 -1.59 12.72 -9.28
CA ALA A 112 -2.98 13.09 -9.47
C ALA A 112 -3.72 12.05 -10.33
N GLU A 113 -3.06 11.49 -11.35
CA GLU A 113 -3.61 10.42 -12.18
C GLU A 113 -3.79 9.10 -11.40
N ALA A 114 -2.92 8.83 -10.42
CA ALA A 114 -3.00 7.66 -9.56
C ALA A 114 -4.15 7.72 -8.52
N LYS A 115 -4.63 8.92 -8.17
CA LYS A 115 -5.70 9.11 -7.18
C LYS A 115 -7.08 8.78 -7.76
N ALA A 116 -7.96 8.25 -6.91
CA ALA A 116 -9.36 7.99 -7.25
C ALA A 116 -9.59 7.05 -8.46
N LYS A 117 -8.57 6.31 -8.92
CA LYS A 117 -8.66 5.39 -10.07
C LYS A 117 -9.79 4.36 -9.91
N TRP A 118 -10.05 3.94 -8.67
CA TRP A 118 -11.07 2.93 -8.35
C TRP A 118 -12.40 3.54 -7.89
N ALA A 119 -12.51 4.86 -7.82
CA ALA A 119 -13.70 5.54 -7.33
C ALA A 119 -14.93 5.20 -8.17
N GLY A 120 -15.93 4.57 -7.55
CA GLY A 120 -17.18 4.14 -8.16
C GLY A 120 -17.12 2.79 -8.88
N CYS A 121 -16.01 2.06 -8.76
CA CYS A 121 -15.83 0.74 -9.35
C CYS A 121 -16.35 -0.39 -8.45
N ARG A 122 -16.64 -1.56 -9.04
CA ARG A 122 -16.98 -2.81 -8.34
C ARG A 122 -15.74 -3.37 -7.63
N ILE A 123 -15.71 -3.28 -6.30
CA ILE A 123 -14.58 -3.74 -5.48
C ILE A 123 -14.99 -4.93 -4.61
N ILE A 124 -14.13 -5.93 -4.54
CA ILE A 124 -14.33 -7.13 -3.71
C ILE A 124 -12.99 -7.61 -3.14
N CYS A 125 -13.00 -8.11 -1.91
CA CYS A 125 -11.86 -8.82 -1.33
C CYS A 125 -12.20 -10.31 -1.35
N LEU A 126 -11.56 -11.09 -2.23
CA LEU A 126 -11.87 -12.51 -2.42
C LEU A 126 -10.88 -13.39 -1.65
N GLY A 127 -11.42 -14.44 -1.03
CA GLY A 127 -10.61 -15.55 -0.54
C GLY A 127 -10.36 -16.58 -1.64
N ASP A 128 -9.20 -17.24 -1.61
CA ASP A 128 -8.81 -18.30 -2.57
C ASP A 128 -9.71 -19.54 -2.51
N TYR A 129 -10.50 -19.71 -1.46
CA TYR A 129 -11.53 -20.75 -1.35
C TYR A 129 -12.92 -20.31 -1.82
N VAL A 130 -13.03 -19.21 -2.58
CA VAL A 130 -14.29 -18.84 -3.24
C VAL A 130 -14.74 -19.94 -4.20
N ARG A 131 -16.06 -20.21 -4.22
CA ARG A 131 -16.66 -21.12 -5.18
C ARG A 131 -17.45 -20.35 -6.23
N ASN A 132 -17.44 -20.84 -7.46
CA ASN A 132 -18.11 -20.18 -8.58
C ASN A 132 -19.65 -20.22 -8.46
N ASP A 133 -20.21 -21.17 -7.71
CA ASP A 133 -21.64 -21.24 -7.37
C ASP A 133 -22.03 -20.35 -6.18
N ASP A 134 -21.06 -19.71 -5.52
CA ASP A 134 -21.22 -18.90 -4.31
C ASP A 134 -20.59 -17.51 -4.46
N LEU A 135 -21.11 -16.75 -5.43
CA LEU A 135 -20.73 -15.35 -5.66
C LEU A 135 -21.83 -14.38 -5.17
N PRO A 136 -21.49 -13.12 -4.86
CA PRO A 136 -22.51 -12.15 -4.49
C PRO A 136 -23.55 -12.01 -5.62
N PRO A 137 -24.87 -11.97 -5.30
CA PRO A 137 -25.92 -11.99 -6.30
C PRO A 137 -25.81 -10.84 -7.31
N GLY A 138 -25.74 -11.16 -8.60
CA GLY A 138 -25.68 -10.16 -9.67
C GLY A 138 -24.35 -9.38 -9.74
N PHE A 139 -23.30 -9.91 -9.11
CA PHE A 139 -21.97 -9.31 -9.14
C PHE A 139 -21.34 -9.33 -10.53
N LEU A 140 -21.36 -10.51 -11.17
CA LEU A 140 -20.87 -10.69 -12.53
C LEU A 140 -21.92 -10.25 -13.55
N THR A 141 -21.44 -9.67 -14.65
CA THR A 141 -22.27 -9.42 -15.83
C THR A 141 -22.47 -10.72 -16.59
N ALA A 142 -23.54 -10.81 -17.39
CA ALA A 142 -23.79 -11.97 -18.25
C ALA A 142 -22.67 -12.26 -19.27
N ALA A 143 -21.76 -11.31 -19.52
CA ALA A 143 -20.56 -11.56 -20.33
C ALA A 143 -19.48 -12.26 -19.50
N GLU A 144 -19.17 -11.73 -18.32
CA GLU A 144 -18.21 -12.31 -17.36
C GLU A 144 -18.64 -13.71 -16.92
N GLU A 145 -19.93 -13.94 -16.66
CA GLU A 145 -20.46 -15.28 -16.34
C GLU A 145 -20.23 -16.31 -17.45
N ARG A 146 -20.34 -15.89 -18.72
CA ARG A 146 -20.09 -16.77 -19.86
C ARG A 146 -18.61 -17.07 -20.04
N GLU A 147 -17.75 -16.09 -19.82
CA GLU A 147 -16.31 -16.28 -19.87
C GLU A 147 -15.85 -17.28 -18.80
N MET A 148 -16.36 -17.14 -17.57
CA MET A 148 -16.10 -18.08 -16.48
C MET A 148 -16.60 -19.49 -16.79
N HIS A 149 -17.77 -19.64 -17.41
CA HIS A 149 -18.30 -20.95 -17.79
C HIS A 149 -17.44 -21.64 -18.85
N VAL A 150 -16.93 -20.89 -19.84
CA VAL A 150 -16.05 -21.45 -20.89
C VAL A 150 -14.73 -21.92 -20.29
N LEU A 151 -14.17 -21.19 -19.33
CA LEU A 151 -12.93 -21.60 -18.66
C LEU A 151 -13.12 -22.89 -17.86
N GLN A 152 -14.22 -23.00 -17.12
CA GLN A 152 -14.57 -24.22 -16.39
C GLN A 152 -14.71 -25.44 -17.32
N GLU A 153 -15.39 -25.28 -18.46
CA GLU A 153 -15.52 -26.36 -19.45
C GLU A 153 -14.14 -26.79 -20.00
N ASN A 154 -13.24 -25.84 -20.28
CA ASN A 154 -11.91 -26.16 -20.77
C ASN A 154 -11.04 -26.88 -19.72
N ASP A 155 -11.11 -26.47 -18.45
CA ASP A 155 -10.38 -27.15 -17.37
C ASP A 155 -10.89 -28.57 -17.15
N GLU A 156 -12.21 -28.79 -17.21
CA GLU A 156 -12.82 -30.12 -17.06
C GLU A 156 -12.38 -31.07 -18.19
N ASP A 157 -12.11 -30.54 -19.39
CA ASP A 157 -11.57 -31.29 -20.52
C ASP A 157 -10.07 -31.60 -20.36
N GLU A 158 -9.29 -30.71 -19.71
CA GLU A 158 -7.84 -30.89 -19.45
C GLU A 158 -7.54 -31.78 -18.23
N GLN A 159 -8.39 -31.76 -17.19
CA GLN A 159 -8.22 -32.53 -15.94
C GLN A 159 -8.62 -34.02 -16.06
N GLN A 160 -8.87 -34.54 -17.27
CA GLN A 160 -9.07 -35.98 -17.47
C GLN A 160 -7.80 -36.82 -17.25
N ASP A 161 -6.63 -36.18 -17.18
CA ASP A 161 -5.34 -36.79 -16.90
C ASP A 161 -4.70 -36.15 -15.63
N GLU A 162 -4.77 -36.87 -14.51
CA GLU A 162 -4.11 -36.63 -13.21
C GLU A 162 -4.86 -35.83 -12.12
N HIS A 163 -4.76 -36.37 -10.89
CA HIS A 163 -5.49 -36.01 -9.69
C HIS A 163 -5.03 -34.66 -9.08
N GLU A 164 -5.74 -33.55 -9.33
CA GLU A 164 -5.75 -32.41 -8.40
C GLU A 164 -7.06 -31.62 -8.49
N GLU A 165 -7.84 -31.67 -7.42
CA GLU A 165 -9.21 -31.15 -7.30
C GLU A 165 -9.18 -29.62 -7.05
N CYS A 166 -8.64 -28.85 -8.00
CA CYS A 166 -8.66 -27.38 -7.93
C CYS A 166 -9.09 -26.80 -9.28
N GLY A 167 -10.38 -26.89 -9.60
CA GLY A 167 -10.97 -26.22 -10.77
C GLY A 167 -10.77 -24.71 -10.70
N VAL A 168 -10.67 -24.02 -11.85
CA VAL A 168 -10.49 -22.57 -11.89
C VAL A 168 -11.67 -21.88 -11.22
N ASN A 169 -11.38 -21.25 -10.08
CA ASN A 169 -12.30 -20.37 -9.39
C ASN A 169 -12.05 -18.90 -9.77
N LEU A 170 -12.99 -18.03 -9.41
CA LEU A 170 -12.89 -16.61 -9.73
C LEU A 170 -11.62 -15.95 -9.19
N PHE A 171 -11.11 -16.41 -8.03
CA PHE A 171 -9.87 -15.92 -7.44
C PHE A 171 -8.69 -16.21 -8.37
N ASN A 172 -8.51 -17.47 -8.77
CA ASN A 172 -7.43 -17.89 -9.67
C ASN A 172 -7.51 -17.21 -11.04
N TYR A 173 -8.73 -17.04 -11.59
CA TYR A 173 -8.91 -16.30 -12.83
C TYR A 173 -8.47 -14.84 -12.68
N ALA A 174 -8.96 -14.14 -11.65
CA ALA A 174 -8.63 -12.74 -11.46
C ALA A 174 -7.12 -12.55 -11.26
N THR A 175 -6.47 -13.38 -10.43
CA THR A 175 -5.02 -13.30 -10.20
C THR A 175 -4.17 -13.53 -11.45
N ASN A 176 -4.64 -14.36 -12.39
CA ASN A 176 -3.89 -14.64 -13.62
C ASN A 176 -4.15 -13.61 -14.75
N HIS A 177 -5.29 -12.91 -14.70
CA HIS A 177 -5.73 -12.05 -15.81
C HIS A 177 -5.75 -10.56 -15.47
N PHE A 178 -5.82 -10.18 -14.20
CA PHE A 178 -5.93 -8.78 -13.79
C PHE A 178 -4.56 -8.14 -13.71
N ARG A 179 -4.52 -6.83 -13.99
CA ARG A 179 -3.29 -6.06 -13.90
C ARG A 179 -3.00 -5.69 -12.44
N LEU A 180 -1.80 -5.99 -11.99
CA LEU A 180 -1.33 -5.60 -10.66
C LEU A 180 -1.20 -4.07 -10.53
N VAL A 181 -1.70 -3.53 -9.43
CA VAL A 181 -1.62 -2.12 -9.05
C VAL A 181 -0.92 -2.02 -7.70
N TYR A 182 0.27 -1.43 -7.72
CA TYR A 182 1.08 -1.13 -6.53
C TYR A 182 1.53 0.35 -6.50
N GLU A 183 1.05 1.15 -7.46
CA GLU A 183 1.52 2.52 -7.75
C GLU A 183 1.41 3.50 -6.58
N LEU A 184 0.63 3.20 -5.54
CA LEU A 184 0.43 4.09 -4.38
C LEU A 184 1.21 3.66 -3.14
N GLY A 185 2.01 2.60 -3.25
CA GLY A 185 2.82 2.04 -2.16
C GLY A 185 3.84 3.02 -1.55
N TRP A 186 4.16 4.11 -2.23
CA TRP A 186 5.10 5.13 -1.77
C TRP A 186 4.49 6.15 -0.79
N TYR A 187 3.17 6.26 -0.70
CA TYR A 187 2.50 7.13 0.30
C TYR A 187 2.69 6.65 1.73
N ILE A 188 3.18 5.42 1.87
CA ILE A 188 3.38 4.77 3.14
C ILE A 188 4.70 5.26 3.71
N PRO A 189 4.74 5.67 4.98
CA PRO A 189 5.99 6.03 5.63
C PRO A 189 7.00 4.88 5.57
N ARG A 190 8.24 5.20 5.16
CA ARG A 190 9.46 4.37 5.29
C ARG A 190 9.63 3.06 4.48
N PRO A 191 9.27 2.96 3.19
CA PRO A 191 10.01 2.10 2.27
C PRO A 191 11.52 2.42 2.36
N LYS A 192 12.42 1.43 2.24
CA LYS A 192 13.89 1.66 2.23
C LYS A 192 14.32 2.80 1.31
N PHE A 193 13.55 2.99 0.23
CA PHE A 193 13.64 4.10 -0.71
C PHE A 193 13.68 5.49 -0.06
N TRP A 194 12.86 5.75 0.95
CA TRP A 194 12.72 7.07 1.57
C TRP A 194 13.84 7.44 2.53
N TYR A 195 14.62 6.47 3.05
CA TYR A 195 15.78 6.77 3.90
C TYR A 195 16.82 7.63 3.18
N ASN A 196 16.86 7.54 1.85
CA ASN A 196 17.79 8.28 1.01
C ASN A 196 17.22 9.60 0.48
N VAL A 197 15.95 9.93 0.76
CA VAL A 197 15.30 11.16 0.29
C VAL A 197 15.50 12.27 1.32
N PRO A 198 16.03 13.46 0.93
CA PRO A 198 16.18 14.58 1.85
C PRO A 198 14.87 14.98 2.54
N PRO A 199 14.89 15.34 3.85
CA PRO A 199 13.67 15.65 4.62
C PRO A 199 12.78 16.72 3.99
N GLU A 200 13.36 17.73 3.33
CA GLU A 200 12.62 18.79 2.65
C GLU A 200 11.86 18.28 1.43
N MET A 201 12.47 17.36 0.67
CA MET A 201 11.82 16.70 -0.47
C MET A 201 10.72 15.76 0.00
N TYR A 202 10.99 14.98 1.05
CA TYR A 202 9.99 14.13 1.70
C TYR A 202 8.76 14.93 2.09
N THR A 203 8.96 16.05 2.78
CA THR A 203 7.87 16.94 3.20
C THR A 203 7.08 17.49 2.01
N ALA A 204 7.75 17.89 0.93
CA ALA A 204 7.09 18.38 -0.28
C ALA A 204 6.29 17.27 -0.98
N LEU A 205 6.85 16.06 -1.09
CA LEU A 205 6.18 14.90 -1.69
C LEU A 205 4.95 14.49 -0.87
N ILE A 206 5.06 14.40 0.46
CA ILE A 206 3.95 14.15 1.36
C ILE A 206 2.87 15.24 1.22
N ALA A 207 3.24 16.52 1.13
CA ALA A 207 2.27 17.59 0.94
C ALA A 207 1.52 17.50 -0.40
N LEU A 208 2.18 17.05 -1.47
CA LEU A 208 1.55 16.83 -2.78
C LEU A 208 0.66 15.59 -2.80
N ALA A 209 1.13 14.52 -2.16
CA ALA A 209 0.40 13.32 -1.85
C ALA A 209 -0.93 13.64 -1.17
N HIS A 210 -0.89 14.42 -0.10
CA HIS A 210 -2.08 14.85 0.65
C HIS A 210 -2.80 16.04 -0.01
N GLY A 211 -2.24 16.57 -1.11
CA GLY A 211 -2.83 17.65 -1.89
C GLY A 211 -4.22 17.28 -2.42
N GLY A 212 -5.20 18.10 -2.09
CA GLY A 212 -6.60 17.89 -2.41
C GLY A 212 -7.38 17.17 -1.32
N TYR A 213 -6.72 16.64 -0.28
CA TYR A 213 -7.39 16.06 0.87
C TYR A 213 -7.38 17.06 2.02
N SER A 214 -8.50 17.76 2.21
CA SER A 214 -8.61 18.70 3.33
C SER A 214 -8.59 17.93 4.64
N SER A 215 -7.65 18.28 5.52
CA SER A 215 -7.65 17.89 6.93
C SER A 215 -8.65 18.69 7.77
N ASP A 216 -9.40 19.62 7.16
CA ASP A 216 -10.49 20.32 7.84
C ASP A 216 -11.59 19.30 8.22
N PRO A 217 -11.91 19.16 9.52
CA PRO A 217 -13.01 18.31 9.98
C PRO A 217 -14.35 18.65 9.31
N SER A 218 -14.52 19.89 8.85
CA SER A 218 -15.74 20.34 8.15
C SER A 218 -15.96 19.67 6.80
N ALA A 219 -14.93 19.07 6.20
CA ALA A 219 -15.04 18.36 4.92
C ALA A 219 -15.94 17.11 5.03
N ALA A 220 -16.11 16.55 6.24
CA ALA A 220 -17.00 15.41 6.51
C ALA A 220 -16.84 14.27 5.50
N TRP A 221 -15.62 13.69 5.46
CA TRP A 221 -15.29 12.56 4.59
C TRP A 221 -16.10 11.31 4.95
N VAL A 222 -16.51 10.58 3.91
CA VAL A 222 -17.33 9.39 4.01
C VAL A 222 -16.85 8.33 3.02
N LEU A 223 -16.86 7.08 3.48
CA LEU A 223 -16.80 5.89 2.62
C LEU A 223 -18.24 5.51 2.26
N CYS A 224 -18.55 5.33 0.98
CA CYS A 224 -19.92 5.04 0.56
C CYS A 224 -20.03 3.91 -0.48
N SER A 225 -21.08 3.08 -0.30
CA SER A 225 -21.55 2.14 -1.32
C SER A 225 -22.59 2.85 -2.20
N LEU A 226 -22.24 3.08 -3.47
CA LEU A 226 -23.12 3.64 -4.48
C LEU A 226 -24.28 2.68 -4.82
N THR A 227 -24.03 1.37 -4.74
CA THR A 227 -25.03 0.32 -5.00
C THR A 227 -26.14 0.36 -3.94
N ARG A 228 -25.77 0.48 -2.66
CA ARG A 228 -26.72 0.37 -1.53
C ARG A 228 -27.21 1.70 -0.98
N ARG A 229 -26.59 2.82 -1.37
CA ARG A 229 -26.85 4.16 -0.80
C ARG A 229 -26.57 4.21 0.70
N GLU A 230 -25.51 3.55 1.12
CA GLU A 230 -25.05 3.52 2.52
C GLU A 230 -23.69 4.21 2.64
N TYR A 231 -23.42 4.84 3.78
CA TYR A 231 -22.12 5.46 4.03
C TYR A 231 -21.67 5.33 5.48
N VAL A 232 -20.35 5.36 5.67
CA VAL A 232 -19.65 5.41 6.96
C VAL A 232 -18.82 6.69 7.03
N ARG A 233 -18.88 7.40 8.16
CA ARG A 233 -18.16 8.66 8.38
C ARG A 233 -16.74 8.43 8.88
N ALA A 234 -15.77 9.15 8.31
CA ALA A 234 -14.37 9.16 8.78
C ALA A 234 -14.23 9.72 10.21
N GLU A 235 -15.10 10.65 10.61
CA GLU A 235 -15.12 11.15 11.99
C GLU A 235 -15.50 10.04 12.99
N ALA A 236 -16.40 9.14 12.59
CA ALA A 236 -16.85 8.06 13.45
C ALA A 236 -15.74 6.98 13.60
N THR A 237 -14.95 6.72 12.56
CA THR A 237 -13.76 5.85 12.68
C THR A 237 -12.71 6.47 13.60
N ALA A 238 -12.44 7.78 13.46
CA ALA A 238 -11.49 8.49 14.32
C ALA A 238 -11.91 8.46 15.80
N ALA A 239 -13.21 8.42 16.11
CA ALA A 239 -13.70 8.29 17.47
C ALA A 239 -13.32 6.97 18.16
N LEU A 240 -12.94 5.92 17.41
CA LEU A 240 -12.41 4.68 17.96
C LEU A 240 -10.95 4.80 18.43
N SER A 241 -10.26 5.87 18.05
CA SER A 241 -8.87 6.17 18.43
C SER A 241 -8.80 7.54 19.11
N PRO A 242 -9.21 7.67 20.39
CA PRO A 242 -9.43 8.95 21.10
C PRO A 242 -8.25 9.95 21.11
N ASN A 243 -7.03 9.52 20.80
CA ASN A 243 -5.84 10.38 20.76
C ASN A 243 -5.46 10.88 19.36
N ARG A 244 -6.19 10.47 18.31
CA ARG A 244 -5.82 10.75 16.93
C ARG A 244 -6.87 11.63 16.24
N LYS A 245 -6.43 12.40 15.24
CA LYS A 245 -7.30 13.32 14.49
C LYS A 245 -7.52 12.79 13.07
N PRO A 246 -8.72 12.98 12.50
CA PRO A 246 -8.94 12.68 11.10
C PRO A 246 -8.12 13.63 10.22
N CYS A 247 -7.29 13.08 9.34
CA CYS A 247 -6.47 13.81 8.38
C CYS A 247 -7.04 13.66 6.97
N GLY A 248 -8.28 14.13 6.77
CA GLY A 248 -9.01 13.96 5.53
C GLY A 248 -9.57 12.53 5.39
N PRO A 249 -9.44 11.86 4.22
CA PRO A 249 -9.89 10.48 4.05
C PRO A 249 -8.94 9.46 4.71
N LEU A 250 -7.69 9.86 4.97
CA LEU A 250 -6.72 9.07 5.73
C LEU A 250 -6.89 9.44 7.21
N VAL A 251 -7.30 8.46 8.02
CA VAL A 251 -7.39 8.62 9.47
C VAL A 251 -6.09 8.14 10.07
N ASP A 252 -5.44 8.98 10.87
CA ASP A 252 -4.31 8.56 11.69
C ASP A 252 -4.88 7.74 12.85
N GLY A 253 -4.54 6.46 12.99
CA GLY A 253 -5.14 5.56 13.98
C GLY A 253 -5.20 4.11 13.51
N ALA A 254 -5.59 3.23 14.43
CA ALA A 254 -5.67 1.79 14.17
C ALA A 254 -6.83 1.41 13.24
N VAL A 255 -7.88 2.24 13.18
CA VAL A 255 -9.06 2.01 12.34
C VAL A 255 -9.40 3.27 11.55
N GLY A 256 -9.22 3.21 10.23
CA GLY A 256 -9.64 4.23 9.28
C GLY A 256 -10.70 3.72 8.29
N LEU A 257 -10.95 4.51 7.23
CA LEU A 257 -11.91 4.13 6.20
C LEU A 257 -11.49 2.89 5.41
N GLY A 258 -10.19 2.65 5.26
CA GLY A 258 -9.65 1.49 4.55
C GLY A 258 -9.93 0.19 5.28
N GLU A 259 -9.65 0.16 6.57
CA GLU A 259 -9.88 -0.98 7.47
C GLU A 259 -11.36 -1.33 7.54
N VAL A 260 -12.20 -0.30 7.68
CA VAL A 260 -13.66 -0.46 7.60
C VAL A 260 -14.05 -1.06 6.26
N LEU A 261 -13.53 -0.53 5.15
CA LEU A 261 -13.91 -1.02 3.83
C LEU A 261 -13.57 -2.50 3.66
N VAL A 262 -12.35 -2.93 4.01
CA VAL A 262 -11.94 -4.34 3.92
C VAL A 262 -12.92 -5.24 4.67
N SER A 263 -13.30 -4.87 5.90
CA SER A 263 -14.30 -5.63 6.68
C SER A 263 -15.68 -5.74 6.01
N LEU A 264 -16.01 -4.83 5.10
CA LEU A 264 -17.27 -4.80 4.39
C LEU A 264 -17.23 -5.52 3.04
N ILE A 265 -16.07 -5.75 2.42
CA ILE A 265 -15.96 -6.28 1.05
C ILE A 265 -15.43 -7.71 0.94
N CYS A 266 -15.07 -8.33 2.06
CA CYS A 266 -14.58 -9.71 2.10
C CYS A 266 -15.64 -10.72 1.62
N TRP A 267 -15.25 -11.68 0.79
CA TRP A 267 -16.12 -12.75 0.32
C TRP A 267 -15.35 -14.06 0.12
N SER A 268 -15.81 -15.12 0.78
CA SER A 268 -15.36 -16.50 0.51
C SER A 268 -16.44 -17.49 0.92
N TYR A 269 -16.38 -18.70 0.35
CA TYR A 269 -17.18 -19.82 0.80
C TYR A 269 -16.69 -20.33 2.17
N ASP A 270 -15.37 -20.40 2.36
CA ASP A 270 -14.75 -20.89 3.58
C ASP A 270 -14.65 -19.77 4.64
N PRO A 271 -15.00 -20.03 5.92
CA PRO A 271 -15.00 -19.02 6.96
C PRO A 271 -13.61 -18.68 7.51
N SER A 272 -12.53 -19.34 7.08
CA SER A 272 -11.20 -19.20 7.64
C SER A 272 -10.53 -17.87 7.26
N THR A 273 -10.51 -16.92 8.19
CA THR A 273 -9.90 -15.60 7.98
C THR A 273 -8.50 -15.47 8.57
N ALA A 274 -8.04 -16.46 9.34
CA ALA A 274 -6.85 -16.35 10.19
C ALA A 274 -6.90 -15.18 11.20
N ILE A 275 -8.11 -14.74 11.58
CA ILE A 275 -8.35 -13.74 12.62
C ILE A 275 -9.14 -14.44 13.74
N PRO A 276 -8.87 -14.21 15.04
CA PRO A 276 -9.60 -14.78 16.17
C PRO A 276 -11.02 -14.20 16.34
N TYR A 277 -11.65 -13.72 15.26
CA TYR A 277 -13.02 -13.23 15.21
C TYR A 277 -13.94 -14.28 14.57
N HIS A 278 -15.00 -14.67 15.28
CA HIS A 278 -15.91 -15.74 14.84
C HIS A 278 -17.17 -15.25 14.11
N GLY A 279 -17.28 -13.96 13.83
CA GLY A 279 -18.39 -13.41 13.05
C GLY A 279 -18.23 -13.64 11.54
N PRO A 280 -19.23 -13.25 10.74
CA PRO A 280 -19.28 -13.55 9.30
C PRO A 280 -18.42 -12.59 8.46
N LEU A 281 -17.15 -12.39 8.84
CA LEU A 281 -16.22 -11.48 8.14
C LEU A 281 -16.01 -11.89 6.66
N HIS A 282 -16.07 -13.19 6.37
CA HIS A 282 -16.01 -13.75 5.01
C HIS A 282 -17.29 -13.50 4.17
N ARG A 283 -18.29 -12.79 4.71
CA ARG A 283 -19.56 -12.43 4.04
C ARG A 283 -19.84 -10.94 4.16
N GLY A 284 -18.89 -10.17 3.66
CA GLY A 284 -18.90 -8.72 3.61
C GLY A 284 -20.17 -8.18 2.98
N ARG A 285 -20.80 -7.23 3.69
CA ARG A 285 -22.05 -6.59 3.28
C ARG A 285 -21.93 -5.90 1.92
N TRP A 286 -20.80 -5.28 1.62
CA TRP A 286 -20.54 -4.51 0.41
C TRP A 286 -19.66 -5.25 -0.59
N ALA A 287 -19.48 -6.56 -0.44
CA ALA A 287 -18.71 -7.36 -1.38
C ALA A 287 -19.26 -7.22 -2.81
N GLY A 288 -18.44 -6.67 -3.71
CA GLY A 288 -18.79 -6.43 -5.10
C GLY A 288 -19.61 -5.17 -5.37
N ASP A 289 -19.86 -4.34 -4.35
CA ASP A 289 -20.53 -3.06 -4.53
C ASP A 289 -19.65 -2.05 -5.26
N ARG A 290 -20.30 -1.02 -5.83
CA ARG A 290 -19.61 0.16 -6.35
C ARG A 290 -19.25 1.08 -5.19
N VAL A 291 -17.97 1.28 -4.93
CA VAL A 291 -17.49 2.00 -3.73
C VAL A 291 -16.76 3.29 -4.10
N GLU A 292 -16.94 4.34 -3.31
CA GLU A 292 -16.23 5.62 -3.45
C GLU A 292 -15.92 6.20 -2.06
N ILE A 293 -14.84 6.97 -1.94
CA ILE A 293 -14.59 7.82 -0.78
C ILE A 293 -14.72 9.28 -1.22
N THR A 294 -15.60 10.02 -0.57
CA THR A 294 -15.92 11.41 -0.93
C THR A 294 -16.32 12.20 0.31
N THR A 295 -16.91 13.38 0.12
CA THR A 295 -17.46 14.20 1.21
C THR A 295 -18.98 14.11 1.24
N ILE A 296 -19.59 14.27 2.42
CA ILE A 296 -21.05 14.20 2.55
C ILE A 296 -21.78 15.16 1.60
N GLY A 297 -21.22 16.35 1.36
CA GLY A 297 -21.76 17.36 0.45
C GLY A 297 -21.62 17.03 -1.04
N ARG A 298 -20.88 15.98 -1.39
CA ARG A 298 -20.67 15.51 -2.78
C ARG A 298 -21.26 14.14 -3.05
N LEU A 299 -21.96 13.57 -2.08
CA LEU A 299 -22.70 12.33 -2.30
C LEU A 299 -23.61 12.49 -3.51
N ARG A 300 -23.46 11.60 -4.48
CA ARG A 300 -24.18 11.67 -5.76
C ARG A 300 -25.69 11.64 -5.49
N ASP A 301 -26.45 12.48 -6.19
CA ASP A 301 -27.90 12.40 -6.17
C ASP A 301 -28.38 11.06 -6.78
N GLY A 302 -29.61 10.66 -6.46
CA GLY A 302 -30.29 9.59 -7.18
C GLY A 302 -31.47 9.01 -6.43
N VAL A 303 -31.86 7.79 -6.83
CA VAL A 303 -33.07 7.15 -6.31
C VAL A 303 -32.76 6.54 -4.94
N GLY A 304 -33.41 7.07 -3.90
CA GLY A 304 -33.23 6.62 -2.52
C GLY A 304 -32.46 7.61 -1.67
N ALA A 305 -32.76 7.62 -0.37
CA ALA A 305 -32.03 8.43 0.60
C ALA A 305 -30.75 7.72 1.03
N TRP A 306 -29.68 8.49 1.22
CA TRP A 306 -28.46 7.98 1.83
C TRP A 306 -28.70 7.58 3.29
N ARG A 307 -28.29 6.37 3.66
CA ARG A 307 -28.37 5.86 5.02
C ARG A 307 -27.00 5.87 5.67
N ASP A 308 -26.93 6.48 6.85
CA ASP A 308 -25.77 6.37 7.72
C ASP A 308 -25.74 5.00 8.39
N VAL A 309 -24.66 4.24 8.18
CA VAL A 309 -24.44 2.94 8.81
C VAL A 309 -23.21 2.94 9.73
N SER A 310 -22.68 4.12 10.07
CA SER A 310 -21.43 4.25 10.82
C SER A 310 -21.47 3.49 12.16
N GLU A 311 -22.53 3.66 12.96
CA GLU A 311 -22.63 3.01 14.28
C GLU A 311 -22.72 1.48 14.17
N GLU A 312 -23.53 0.98 13.23
CA GLU A 312 -23.74 -0.45 12.99
C GLU A 312 -22.44 -1.14 12.55
N VAL A 313 -21.73 -0.54 11.60
CA VAL A 313 -20.49 -1.09 11.04
C VAL A 313 -19.35 -0.99 12.05
N LEU A 314 -19.19 0.15 12.73
CA LEU A 314 -18.08 0.34 13.65
C LEU A 314 -18.21 -0.50 14.92
N GLY A 315 -19.42 -0.89 15.31
CA GLY A 315 -19.62 -1.90 16.35
C GLY A 315 -18.96 -3.23 16.00
N VAL A 316 -19.17 -3.71 14.77
CA VAL A 316 -18.57 -4.96 14.26
C VAL A 316 -17.05 -4.82 14.11
N VAL A 317 -16.57 -3.71 13.57
CA VAL A 317 -15.11 -3.45 13.43
C VAL A 317 -14.43 -3.41 14.80
N ALA A 318 -15.05 -2.80 15.80
CA ALA A 318 -14.52 -2.81 17.16
C ALA A 318 -14.45 -4.22 17.76
N GLU A 319 -15.43 -5.10 17.48
CA GLU A 319 -15.37 -6.51 17.89
C GLU A 319 -14.21 -7.27 17.22
N ILE A 320 -13.97 -7.03 15.92
CA ILE A 320 -12.85 -7.61 15.17
C ILE A 320 -11.50 -7.22 15.82
N TRP A 321 -11.30 -5.93 16.08
CA TRP A 321 -10.07 -5.45 16.73
C TRP A 321 -9.92 -5.96 18.17
N ASN A 322 -11.01 -5.99 18.95
CA ASN A 322 -10.97 -6.52 20.31
C ASN A 322 -10.59 -8.01 20.35
N ALA A 323 -11.01 -8.78 19.35
CA ALA A 323 -10.67 -10.19 19.22
C ALA A 323 -9.18 -10.38 18.93
N GLU A 324 -8.62 -9.60 18.00
CA GLU A 324 -7.19 -9.66 17.64
C GLU A 324 -6.29 -9.30 18.81
N TYR A 325 -6.54 -8.15 19.44
CA TYR A 325 -5.65 -7.60 20.47
C TYR A 325 -5.97 -8.09 21.90
N CYS A 326 -6.86 -9.08 22.06
CA CYS A 326 -7.25 -9.67 23.35
C CYS A 326 -7.63 -8.63 24.44
N GLY A 327 -8.24 -7.51 24.04
CA GLY A 327 -8.61 -6.42 24.96
C GLY A 327 -7.46 -5.50 25.39
N SER A 328 -6.27 -5.60 24.79
CA SER A 328 -5.23 -4.57 24.87
C SER A 328 -5.75 -3.27 24.24
N SER A 329 -5.28 -2.11 24.71
CA SER A 329 -5.78 -0.79 24.24
C SER A 329 -5.27 -0.43 22.84
N TRP A 330 -5.73 -1.14 21.81
CA TRP A 330 -5.55 -0.79 20.39
C TRP A 330 -6.13 0.59 20.05
N GLN A 331 -7.01 1.10 20.91
CA GLN A 331 -7.61 2.43 20.86
C GLN A 331 -6.63 3.55 21.25
N GLY A 332 -5.46 3.20 21.77
CA GLY A 332 -4.39 4.12 22.12
C GLY A 332 -3.45 3.51 23.15
N LYS A 333 -2.28 3.05 22.71
CA LYS A 333 -1.08 3.08 23.55
C LYS A 333 -0.32 4.38 23.22
N GLU A 334 0.24 5.02 24.25
CA GLU A 334 1.30 6.02 24.07
C GLU A 334 2.50 5.33 23.38
N GLU A 335 3.18 6.03 22.48
CA GLU A 335 4.36 5.58 21.72
C GLU A 335 5.58 5.34 22.64
N GLU A 336 5.49 4.40 23.60
CA GLU A 336 6.63 3.98 24.43
C GLU A 336 7.21 2.62 24.02
N GLU A 337 6.49 1.78 23.26
CA GLU A 337 6.98 0.43 22.89
C GLU A 337 7.80 0.40 21.57
N GLU A 338 7.69 1.39 20.67
CA GLU A 338 8.52 1.41 19.44
C GLU A 338 9.98 1.82 19.71
N ALA A 339 10.27 2.49 20.83
CA ALA A 339 11.65 2.87 21.19
C ALA A 339 12.45 1.70 21.81
N GLU A 340 11.80 0.74 22.49
CA GLU A 340 12.50 -0.37 23.15
C GLU A 340 12.88 -1.53 22.21
N ASP A 341 12.26 -1.59 21.02
CA ASP A 341 12.64 -2.54 19.96
C ASP A 341 13.61 -1.89 18.96
N GLU A 342 13.51 -0.57 18.67
CA GLU A 342 14.53 0.18 17.89
C GLU A 342 15.91 0.18 18.58
N ASP A 343 15.98 0.26 19.91
CA ASP A 343 17.25 0.19 20.65
C ASP A 343 17.90 -1.21 20.60
N LYS A 344 17.12 -2.29 20.46
CA LYS A 344 17.66 -3.66 20.38
C LYS A 344 18.18 -4.00 19.00
N ASP A 345 17.46 -3.60 17.95
CA ASP A 345 17.89 -3.84 16.57
C ASP A 345 19.12 -2.99 16.22
N GLU A 346 19.21 -1.75 16.74
CA GLU A 346 20.42 -0.93 16.61
C GLU A 346 21.63 -1.51 17.36
N ASP A 347 21.43 -2.14 18.52
CA ASP A 347 22.51 -2.75 19.29
C ASP A 347 22.99 -4.06 18.64
N GLU A 348 22.09 -4.88 18.08
CA GLU A 348 22.47 -6.11 17.35
C GLU A 348 23.23 -5.83 16.05
N ASP A 349 22.82 -4.80 15.29
CA ASP A 349 23.53 -4.43 14.05
C ASP A 349 24.89 -3.78 14.34
N LYS A 350 25.02 -2.97 15.40
CA LYS A 350 26.32 -2.43 15.85
C LYS A 350 27.26 -3.51 16.37
N GLU A 351 26.74 -4.55 17.02
CA GLU A 351 27.55 -5.67 17.49
C GLU A 351 28.06 -6.52 16.32
N ARG A 352 27.22 -6.78 15.30
CA ARG A 352 27.64 -7.46 14.05
C ARG A 352 28.69 -6.68 13.26
N GLU A 353 28.51 -5.38 13.05
CA GLU A 353 29.51 -4.56 12.34
C GLU A 353 30.85 -4.52 13.09
N ARG A 354 30.83 -4.61 14.43
CA ARG A 354 32.04 -4.61 15.24
C ARG A 354 32.78 -5.95 15.19
N ASP A 355 32.04 -7.06 15.12
CA ASP A 355 32.61 -8.39 14.96
C ASP A 355 33.19 -8.59 13.55
N GLU A 356 32.49 -8.15 12.50
CA GLU A 356 32.99 -8.19 11.10
C GLU A 356 34.28 -7.39 10.94
N ARG A 357 34.33 -6.17 11.51
CA ARG A 357 35.54 -5.33 11.46
C ARG A 357 36.70 -5.88 12.30
N ALA A 358 36.40 -6.65 13.34
CA ALA A 358 37.42 -7.33 14.14
C ALA A 358 37.94 -8.60 13.47
N GLU A 359 37.18 -9.22 12.56
CA GLU A 359 37.67 -10.30 11.69
C GLU A 359 38.52 -9.76 10.53
N GLU A 360 38.10 -8.69 9.85
CA GLU A 360 38.90 -8.04 8.79
C GLU A 360 40.28 -7.59 9.32
N ASN A 361 40.33 -6.93 10.48
CA ASN A 361 41.60 -6.50 11.06
C ASN A 361 42.53 -7.67 11.45
N LYS A 362 41.97 -8.85 11.77
CA LYS A 362 42.78 -10.05 12.09
C LYS A 362 43.27 -10.78 10.84
N GLU A 363 42.59 -10.61 9.71
CA GLU A 363 43.09 -11.09 8.42
C GLU A 363 44.20 -10.17 7.91
N GLU A 364 44.03 -8.84 8.03
CA GLU A 364 45.08 -7.87 7.67
C GLU A 364 46.37 -8.04 8.52
N GLU A 365 46.26 -8.22 9.85
CA GLU A 365 47.46 -8.45 10.70
C GLU A 365 48.16 -9.79 10.39
N LYS A 366 47.44 -10.81 9.88
CA LYS A 366 48.05 -12.09 9.48
C LYS A 366 48.75 -12.02 8.14
N ASP A 367 48.22 -11.21 7.22
CA ASP A 367 48.84 -10.99 5.92
C ASP A 367 50.12 -10.14 6.08
N GLU A 368 50.14 -9.18 7.01
CA GLU A 368 51.36 -8.41 7.35
C GLU A 368 52.44 -9.29 8.04
N GLU A 369 52.08 -10.18 8.97
CA GLU A 369 53.05 -11.12 9.58
C GLU A 369 53.60 -12.14 8.57
N ALA A 370 52.83 -12.52 7.55
CA ALA A 370 53.27 -13.43 6.50
C ALA A 370 54.23 -12.77 5.48
N GLU A 371 54.09 -11.46 5.21
CA GLU A 371 55.04 -10.72 4.37
C GLU A 371 56.37 -10.44 5.10
N GLU A 372 56.38 -10.25 6.42
CA GLU A 372 57.61 -10.08 7.20
C GLU A 372 58.43 -11.39 7.31
N ASP A 373 57.77 -12.55 7.40
CA ASP A 373 58.45 -13.86 7.41
C ASP A 373 59.05 -14.25 6.03
N GLU A 374 58.46 -13.80 4.92
CA GLU A 374 59.04 -14.01 3.57
C GLU A 374 60.25 -13.11 3.30
N GLU A 375 60.31 -11.90 3.87
CA GLU A 375 61.48 -11.01 3.76
C GLU A 375 62.69 -11.46 4.62
N GLU A 376 62.46 -12.18 5.74
CA GLU A 376 63.55 -12.77 6.53
C GLU A 376 64.16 -14.03 5.87
N GLU A 377 63.38 -14.85 5.15
CA GLU A 377 63.92 -16.01 4.40
C GLU A 377 64.74 -15.60 3.16
N GLU A 378 64.40 -14.51 2.46
CA GLU A 378 65.21 -13.99 1.33
C GLU A 378 66.50 -13.27 1.78
N GLY A 379 66.59 -12.89 3.07
CA GLY A 379 67.78 -12.29 3.68
C GLY A 379 68.89 -13.29 4.00
N GLU A 380 68.54 -14.53 4.36
CA GLU A 380 69.52 -15.56 4.73
C GLU A 380 70.13 -16.29 3.51
N GLU A 381 69.48 -16.30 2.34
CA GLU A 381 70.05 -16.90 1.11
C GLU A 381 71.13 -16.01 0.41
N ASN A 382 71.28 -14.74 0.81
CA ASN A 382 72.28 -13.83 0.21
C ASN A 382 73.59 -13.69 1.02
N GLU A 383 73.77 -14.40 2.13
CA GLU A 383 75.04 -14.43 2.89
C GLU A 383 75.89 -15.69 2.67
N GLU A 384 75.43 -16.66 1.86
CA GLU A 384 76.21 -17.84 1.44
C GLU A 384 76.46 -17.90 -0.09
N GLU A 385 77.12 -16.88 -0.68
CA GLU A 385 77.89 -17.05 -1.95
C GLU A 385 79.18 -16.20 -2.03
#